data_AF-A0A9E3Z6T3-F1
#
_entry.id   AF-A0A9E3Z6T3-F1
#
_cell.length_a   1.000
_cell.length_b   1.000
_cell.length_c   1.000
_cell.angle_alpha   90.00
_cell.angle_beta   90.00
_cell.angle_gamma   90.00
#
_symmetry.space_group_name_H-M   'P 1'
#
loop_
_entity.id
_entity.type
_entity.pdbx_description
1 polymer ?
#
loop_
_entity_poly.entity_id
_entity_poly.type
_entity_poly.pdbx_seq_one_letter_code
_entity_poly.pdbx_strand_id
1 'polypeptide(L)'
;VADVSFISLTLVLPPALGLTRPGAFLVALVKPQFEAGREEATKGQGVIRDPAVHEQVCADAAAWIEGLGWTVLGVAPSPLLGPKGNREFLLGARRGLEGGSPA
;
A
#
# COMPACT_ATOMS: atom_id res chain seq x y z
N VAL A 1 2.55 -3.91 -10.59
CA VAL A 1 3.41 -3.20 -9.61
C VAL A 1 2.94 -1.77 -9.56
N ALA A 2 2.75 -1.20 -8.37
CA ALA A 2 2.32 0.19 -8.18
C ALA A 2 3.35 0.94 -7.34
N ASP A 3 3.87 2.03 -7.92
CA ASP A 3 4.70 3.03 -7.25
C ASP A 3 4.13 4.41 -7.59
N VAL A 4 3.45 5.01 -6.61
CA VAL A 4 2.79 6.30 -6.74
C VAL A 4 3.32 7.24 -5.67
N SER A 5 3.25 8.55 -5.93
CA SER A 5 3.70 9.58 -5.00
C SER A 5 2.64 10.65 -4.87
N PHE A 6 2.59 11.33 -3.71
CA PHE A 6 1.68 12.44 -3.42
C PHE A 6 0.19 12.07 -3.37
N ILE A 7 -0.15 10.78 -3.38
CA ILE A 7 -1.51 10.26 -3.28
C ILE A 7 -1.49 8.94 -2.49
N SER A 8 -2.51 8.72 -1.67
CA SER A 8 -2.70 7.45 -0.97
C SER A 8 -3.01 6.33 -1.96
N LEU A 9 -2.50 5.13 -1.67
CA LEU A 9 -2.83 3.91 -2.42
C LEU A 9 -4.35 3.69 -2.50
N THR A 10 -5.07 4.05 -1.44
CA THR A 10 -6.52 3.86 -1.34
C THR A 10 -7.31 4.62 -2.41
N LEU A 11 -6.77 5.73 -2.91
CA LEU A 11 -7.42 6.57 -3.92
C LEU A 11 -7.10 6.14 -5.36
N VAL A 12 -5.88 5.64 -5.60
CA VAL A 12 -5.39 5.35 -6.95
C VAL A 12 -5.55 3.89 -7.37
N LEU A 13 -5.50 2.96 -6.41
CA LEU A 13 -5.53 1.53 -6.72
C LEU A 13 -6.91 0.97 -7.13
N PRO A 14 -8.09 1.46 -6.68
CA PRO A 14 -9.34 0.78 -6.98
C PRO A 14 -9.62 0.53 -8.47
N PRO A 15 -9.46 1.52 -9.38
CA PRO A 15 -9.70 1.29 -10.80
C PRO A 15 -8.74 0.24 -11.39
N ALA A 16 -7.46 0.30 -11.00
CA ALA A 16 -6.45 -0.64 -11.49
C ALA A 16 -6.69 -2.07 -10.96
N LEU A 17 -7.05 -2.21 -9.68
CA LEU A 17 -7.35 -3.51 -9.08
C LEU A 17 -8.61 -4.14 -9.67
N GLY A 18 -9.63 -3.34 -10.00
CA GLY A 18 -10.85 -3.81 -10.65
C GLY A 18 -10.60 -4.51 -11.99
N LEU A 19 -9.61 -4.06 -12.76
CA LEU A 19 -9.23 -4.61 -14.07
C LEU A 19 -8.41 -5.91 -14.00
N THR A 20 -8.02 -6.36 -12.81
CA THR A 20 -7.19 -7.56 -12.66
C THR A 20 -8.01 -8.84 -12.84
N ARG A 21 -7.36 -9.93 -13.26
CA ARG A 21 -7.99 -11.27 -13.28
C ARG A 21 -7.87 -11.96 -11.92
N PRO A 22 -8.74 -12.94 -11.60
CA PRO A 22 -8.56 -13.83 -10.46
C PRO A 22 -7.14 -14.42 -10.41
N GLY A 23 -6.58 -14.50 -9.21
CA GLY A 23 -5.20 -15.01 -9.01
C GLY A 23 -4.08 -14.06 -9.41
N ALA A 24 -4.38 -12.82 -9.83
CA ALA A 24 -3.36 -11.80 -10.09
C ALA A 24 -2.53 -11.48 -8.83
N PHE A 25 -1.29 -11.05 -9.04
CA PHE A 25 -0.41 -10.58 -7.98
C PHE A 25 -0.33 -9.05 -7.97
N LEU A 26 -0.33 -8.48 -6.78
CA LEU A 26 -0.08 -7.08 -6.49
C LEU A 26 1.23 -6.96 -5.74
N VAL A 27 2.04 -5.99 -6.17
CA VAL A 27 3.14 -5.44 -5.39
C VAL A 27 2.93 -3.94 -5.36
N ALA A 28 2.69 -3.38 -4.18
CA ALA A 28 2.46 -1.96 -3.96
C ALA A 28 3.50 -1.39 -3.01
N LEU A 29 4.03 -0.21 -3.33
CA LEU A 29 4.94 0.52 -2.46
C LEU A 29 4.14 1.44 -1.53
N VAL A 30 4.08 1.09 -0.25
CA VAL A 30 3.48 1.89 0.83
C VAL A 30 4.49 2.93 1.28
N LYS A 31 4.09 4.20 1.21
CA LYS A 31 4.93 5.35 1.53
C LYS A 31 4.32 6.10 2.72
N PRO A 32 4.82 5.90 3.96
CA PRO A 32 4.21 6.48 5.16
C PRO A 32 3.96 7.99 5.07
N GLN A 33 4.83 8.75 4.43
CA GLN A 33 4.69 10.19 4.24
C GLN A 33 3.45 10.62 3.42
N PHE A 34 2.81 9.71 2.71
CA PHE A 34 1.59 9.96 1.95
C PHE A 34 0.35 9.28 2.56
N GLU A 35 0.55 8.43 3.58
CA GLU A 35 -0.52 7.65 4.22
C GLU A 35 -0.81 8.11 5.66
N ALA A 36 0.21 8.57 6.42
CA ALA A 36 0.15 8.89 7.85
C ALA A 36 -0.68 10.14 8.23
N GLY A 37 -1.47 10.69 7.30
CA GLY A 37 -2.21 11.93 7.50
C GLY A 37 -1.31 13.18 7.51
N ARG A 38 -1.95 14.36 7.40
CA ARG A 38 -1.24 15.64 7.17
C ARG A 38 -0.48 16.14 8.40
N GLU A 39 -0.98 15.84 9.60
CA GLU A 39 -0.35 16.25 10.86
C GLU A 39 0.99 15.55 11.08
N GLU A 40 1.06 14.21 10.92
CA GLU A 40 2.31 13.48 11.09
C GLU A 40 3.33 13.78 10.01
N ALA A 41 2.89 13.99 8.77
CA ALA A 41 3.77 14.46 7.70
C ALA A 41 4.42 15.83 8.03
N THR A 42 3.73 16.70 8.76
CA THR A 42 4.21 18.06 9.05
C THR A 42 5.23 18.08 10.20
N LYS A 43 5.11 17.21 11.21
CA LYS A 43 6.04 17.15 12.36
C LYS A 43 7.49 16.84 11.97
N GLY A 44 7.70 16.11 10.87
CA GLY A 44 9.02 15.65 10.42
C GLY A 44 9.54 16.28 9.13
N GLN A 45 9.01 17.43 8.69
CA GLN A 45 9.29 18.03 7.36
C GLN A 45 9.03 17.04 6.19
N GLY A 46 8.05 16.15 6.36
CA GLY A 46 7.70 15.10 5.40
C GLY A 46 8.51 13.81 5.53
N VAL A 47 9.30 13.63 6.60
CA VAL A 47 9.97 12.36 6.92
C VAL A 47 9.35 11.71 8.15
N ILE A 48 8.72 10.56 7.96
CA ILE A 48 8.13 9.76 9.03
C ILE A 48 9.20 8.85 9.61
N ARG A 49 9.56 9.06 10.87
CA ARG A 49 10.58 8.26 11.58
C ARG A 49 10.01 7.32 12.63
N ASP A 50 8.79 7.59 13.09
CA ASP A 50 8.17 6.82 14.15
C ASP A 50 7.80 5.41 13.64
N PRO A 51 8.39 4.34 14.21
CA PRO A 51 8.07 2.98 13.84
C PRO A 51 6.60 2.61 14.07
N ALA A 52 5.95 3.20 15.08
CA ALA A 52 4.53 2.95 15.34
C ALA A 52 3.65 3.48 14.20
N VAL A 53 4.02 4.65 13.64
CA VAL A 53 3.35 5.19 12.47
C VAL A 53 3.58 4.29 11.26
N HIS A 54 4.81 3.78 11.06
CA HIS A 54 5.11 2.84 9.97
C HIS A 54 4.28 1.56 10.04
N GLU A 55 4.19 0.97 11.23
CA GLU A 55 3.39 -0.24 11.47
C GLU A 55 1.92 0.02 11.18
N GLN A 56 1.38 1.14 11.69
CA GLN A 56 0.00 1.54 11.48
C GLN A 56 -0.34 1.70 9.99
N VAL A 57 0.43 2.49 9.22
CA VAL A 57 0.12 2.67 7.79
C VAL A 57 0.27 1.39 6.98
N CYS A 58 1.15 0.48 7.36
CA CYS A 58 1.27 -0.83 6.72
C CYS A 58 0.05 -1.72 7.03
N ALA A 59 -0.38 -1.73 8.29
CA ALA A 59 -1.56 -2.47 8.72
C ALA A 59 -2.83 -1.94 8.04
N ASP A 60 -2.99 -0.62 7.95
CA ASP A 60 -4.13 0.03 7.29
C ASP A 60 -4.16 -0.29 5.80
N ALA A 61 -3.00 -0.21 5.12
CA ALA A 61 -2.89 -0.57 3.71
C ALA A 61 -3.21 -2.06 3.46
N ALA A 62 -2.74 -2.95 4.34
CA ALA A 62 -3.04 -4.38 4.28
C ALA A 62 -4.53 -4.65 4.45
N ALA A 63 -5.13 -4.15 5.53
CA ALA A 63 -6.56 -4.32 5.80
C ALA A 63 -7.43 -3.75 4.67
N TRP A 64 -7.04 -2.60 4.11
CA TRP A 64 -7.74 -2.00 2.97
C TRP A 64 -7.69 -2.90 1.73
N ILE A 65 -6.51 -3.44 1.38
CA ILE A 65 -6.36 -4.38 0.26
C ILE A 65 -7.18 -5.64 0.48
N GLU A 66 -7.19 -6.19 1.71
CA GLU A 66 -7.99 -7.38 2.05
C GLU A 66 -9.49 -7.13 1.90
N GLY A 67 -9.96 -5.94 2.28
CA GLY A 67 -11.34 -5.50 2.06
C GLY A 67 -11.78 -5.46 0.59
N LEU A 68 -10.83 -5.49 -0.36
CA LEU A 68 -11.10 -5.54 -1.80
C LEU A 68 -11.11 -6.96 -2.38
N GLY A 69 -11.09 -8.01 -1.55
CA GLY A 69 -11.08 -9.41 -2.00
C GLY A 69 -9.70 -9.92 -2.43
N TRP A 70 -8.65 -9.31 -1.87
CA TRP A 70 -7.28 -9.78 -2.02
C TRP A 70 -6.81 -10.45 -0.74
N THR A 71 -5.82 -11.33 -0.85
CA THR A 71 -5.11 -11.92 0.28
C THR A 71 -3.72 -11.30 0.35
N VAL A 72 -3.41 -10.63 1.46
CA VAL A 72 -2.07 -10.08 1.68
C VAL A 72 -1.09 -11.24 1.95
N LEU A 73 0.01 -11.27 1.21
CA LEU A 73 1.06 -12.27 1.32
C LEU A 73 2.15 -11.84 2.32
N GLY A 74 2.26 -10.53 2.58
CA GLY A 74 3.19 -9.96 3.53
C GLY A 74 3.56 -8.52 3.21
N VAL A 75 4.19 -7.88 4.19
CA VAL A 75 4.78 -6.54 4.06
C VAL A 75 6.25 -6.62 4.45
N ALA A 76 7.12 -6.02 3.65
CA ALA A 76 8.56 -5.99 3.89
C ALA A 76 9.11 -4.57 3.67
N PRO A 77 10.16 -4.16 4.38
CA PRO A 77 10.81 -2.88 4.11
C PRO A 77 11.39 -2.86 2.68
N SER A 78 11.23 -1.73 2.00
CA SER A 78 11.92 -1.46 0.74
C SER A 78 13.44 -1.49 0.96
N PRO A 79 14.22 -2.05 0.01
CA PRO A 79 15.68 -2.02 0.09
C PRO A 79 16.25 -0.60 -0.05
N LEU A 80 15.45 0.33 -0.58
CA LEU A 80 15.82 1.72 -0.80
C LEU A 80 15.00 2.64 0.11
N LEU A 81 15.62 3.74 0.53
CA LEU A 81 14.90 4.85 1.14
C LEU A 81 14.32 5.75 0.06
N GLY A 82 13.18 6.38 0.36
CA GLY A 82 12.63 7.43 -0.50
C GLY A 82 13.57 8.64 -0.60
N PRO A 83 13.36 9.57 -1.55
CA PRO A 83 14.28 10.67 -1.83
C PRO A 83 14.65 11.57 -0.63
N LYS A 84 13.74 11.70 0.35
CA LYS A 84 13.96 12.45 1.59
C LYS A 84 14.39 11.59 2.78
N GLY A 85 14.70 10.31 2.56
CA GLY A 85 15.08 9.35 3.59
C GLY A 85 13.91 8.64 4.29
N ASN A 86 12.69 8.70 3.73
CA ASN A 86 11.58 7.92 4.27
C ASN A 86 11.83 6.43 4.12
N ARG A 87 11.52 5.66 5.16
CA ARG A 87 11.40 4.21 5.07
C ARG A 87 10.10 3.89 4.33
N GLU A 88 10.20 3.16 3.24
CA GLU A 88 9.07 2.72 2.43
C GLU A 88 8.92 1.20 2.53
N PHE A 89 7.74 0.67 2.21
CA PHE A 89 7.42 -0.74 2.44
C PHE A 89 6.77 -1.36 1.21
N LEU A 90 7.17 -2.58 0.86
CA LEU A 90 6.57 -3.39 -0.19
C LEU A 90 5.46 -4.25 0.41
N LEU A 91 4.24 -4.07 -0.07
CA LEU A 91 3.09 -4.92 0.24
C LEU A 91 2.85 -5.86 -0.94
N GLY A 92 2.91 -7.16 -0.68
CA GLY A 92 2.55 -8.22 -1.62
C GLY A 92 1.15 -8.73 -1.35
N ALA A 93 0.33 -8.89 -2.38
CA ALA A 93 -1.00 -9.48 -2.26
C ALA A 93 -1.38 -10.30 -3.49
N ARG A 94 -2.37 -11.18 -3.35
CA ARG A 94 -2.92 -12.01 -4.42
C ARG A 94 -4.43 -11.88 -4.48
N ARG A 95 -4.99 -11.65 -5.66
CA ARG A 95 -6.44 -11.62 -5.85
C ARG A 95 -7.01 -13.01 -5.65
N GLY A 96 -8.16 -13.10 -4.97
CA GLY A 96 -8.90 -14.35 -4.83
C GLY A 96 -9.11 -15.08 -6.16
N LEU A 97 -9.17 -16.41 -6.11
CA LEU A 97 -9.44 -17.27 -7.25
C LEU A 97 -10.95 -17.43 -7.47
N GLU A 98 -11.71 -16.34 -7.60
CA GLU A 98 -13.11 -16.47 -7.97
C GLU A 98 -13.25 -16.56 -9.49
N GLY A 99 -13.35 -17.80 -9.98
CA GLY A 99 -13.79 -18.08 -11.33
C GLY A 99 -15.32 -18.06 -11.40
N GLY A 100 -15.88 -17.02 -11.98
CA GLY A 100 -17.30 -16.94 -12.32
C GLY A 100 -17.63 -15.63 -13.00
N SER A 101 -17.78 -15.65 -14.33
CA SER A 101 -18.47 -14.59 -15.06
C SER A 101 -19.83 -14.36 -14.40
N PRO A 102 -20.31 -13.11 -14.19
CA PRO A 102 -21.74 -12.93 -14.07
C PRO A 102 -22.37 -13.45 -15.37
N ALA A 103 -23.34 -14.34 -15.23
CA ALA A 103 -24.26 -14.70 -16.30
C ALA A 103 -25.17 -13.52 -16.62
#